data_AF-A0A7W7VE59-F1
#
_entry.id   AF-A0A7W7VE59-F1
#
_cell.length_a   1.000
_cell.length_b   1.000
_cell.length_c   1.000
_cell.angle_alpha   90.00
_cell.angle_beta   90.00
_cell.angle_gamma   90.00
#
_symmetry.space_group_name_H-M   'P 1'
#
loop_
_entity.id
_entity.type
_entity.pdbx_description
1 polymer ?
#
loop_
_entity_poly.entity_id
_entity_poly.type
_entity_poly.pdbx_seq_one_letter_code
_entity_poly.pdbx_strand_id
1 'polypeptide(L)'
;MVAGEGTDASVLAGIVVASSLALCVAGLAALSGTTFGITGATLVPLLLGAAAFLVMMLVVDPVLTPKHPPTRDEIHIWLSKTVLCRLPAIEVPMLAGLLIAFVGQERGMLLTGVLGTLVLASVWWPGEQFFNAMRRRLQPLSADRLLDELLTRSNGRLKLRTR
;
A
#
# COMPACT_ATOMS: atom_id res chain seq x y z
N MET A 1 6.50 -30.26 -10.38
CA MET A 1 5.92 -28.90 -10.54
C MET A 1 6.53 -28.00 -9.49
N VAL A 2 7.31 -27.00 -9.90
CA VAL A 2 8.06 -26.10 -9.00
C VAL A 2 7.05 -25.34 -8.13
N ALA A 3 7.12 -25.56 -6.81
CA ALA A 3 6.45 -24.74 -5.82
C ALA A 3 7.00 -23.31 -5.95
N GLY A 4 6.23 -22.43 -6.59
CA GLY A 4 6.59 -21.01 -6.66
C GLY A 4 6.69 -20.46 -5.24
N GLU A 5 7.89 -20.06 -4.84
CA GLU A 5 8.17 -19.32 -3.61
C GLU A 5 7.33 -18.04 -3.62
N GLY A 6 6.21 -18.05 -2.89
CA GLY A 6 5.45 -16.83 -2.64
C GLY A 6 6.15 -16.01 -1.57
N THR A 7 6.40 -14.73 -1.84
CA THR A 7 6.97 -13.80 -0.87
C THR A 7 5.92 -13.45 0.19
N ASP A 8 6.30 -13.54 1.46
CA ASP A 8 5.43 -13.15 2.58
C ASP A 8 5.11 -11.66 2.48
N ALA A 9 3.82 -11.29 2.57
CA ALA A 9 3.40 -9.90 2.55
C ALA A 9 4.04 -9.09 3.68
N SER A 10 4.38 -9.71 4.82
CA SER A 10 5.13 -9.12 5.93
C SER A 10 6.59 -8.81 5.58
N VAL A 11 7.20 -9.60 4.70
CA VAL A 11 8.56 -9.37 4.20
C VAL A 11 8.56 -8.20 3.22
N LEU A 12 7.59 -8.15 2.29
CA LEU A 12 7.42 -7.02 1.37
C LEU A 12 7.12 -5.72 2.11
N ALA A 13 6.23 -5.81 3.10
CA ALA A 13 6.00 -4.79 4.10
C ALA A 13 7.28 -4.27 4.76
N GLY A 14 8.12 -5.18 5.29
CA GLY A 14 9.39 -4.83 5.92
C GLY A 14 10.33 -4.12 4.95
N ILE A 15 10.40 -4.60 3.71
CA ILE A 15 11.20 -3.99 2.65
C ILE A 15 10.69 -2.60 2.32
N VAL A 16 9.37 -2.40 2.18
CA VAL A 16 8.74 -1.13 1.83
C VAL A 16 8.89 -0.09 2.94
N VAL A 17 8.76 -0.50 4.20
CA VAL A 17 9.00 0.39 5.34
C VAL A 17 10.48 0.76 5.42
N ALA A 18 11.39 -0.20 5.24
CA ALA A 18 12.83 0.05 5.27
C ALA A 18 13.31 0.92 4.10
N SER A 19 12.82 0.68 2.87
CA SER A 19 13.12 1.49 1.68
C SER A 19 12.60 2.91 1.85
N SER A 20 11.37 3.05 2.37
CA SER A 20 10.78 4.36 2.66
C SER A 20 11.61 5.13 3.68
N LEU A 21 12.01 4.48 4.78
CA LEU A 21 12.84 5.11 5.81
C LEU A 21 14.21 5.53 5.25
N ALA A 22 14.87 4.66 4.48
CA ALA A 22 16.15 4.95 3.87
C ALA A 22 16.07 6.13 2.89
N LEU A 23 15.04 6.18 2.05
CA LEU A 23 14.78 7.28 1.12
C LEU A 23 14.50 8.59 1.87
N CYS A 24 13.75 8.54 2.99
CA CYS A 24 13.50 9.70 3.83
C CYS A 24 14.80 10.26 4.43
N VAL A 25 15.62 9.40 5.02
CA VAL A 25 16.90 9.80 5.64
C VAL A 25 17.86 10.36 4.59
N ALA A 26 17.98 9.69 3.44
CA ALA A 26 18.79 10.17 2.32
C ALA A 26 18.30 11.52 1.78
N GLY A 27 16.99 11.68 1.61
CA GLY A 27 16.38 12.93 1.19
C GLY A 27 16.61 14.09 2.17
N LEU A 28 16.47 13.84 3.47
CA LEU A 28 16.73 14.83 4.52
C LEU A 28 18.20 15.24 4.58
N ALA A 29 19.12 14.29 4.35
CA ALA A 29 20.56 14.55 4.28
C ALA A 29 20.93 15.37 3.03
N ALA A 30 20.36 15.03 1.87
CA ALA A 30 20.57 15.74 0.61
C ALA A 30 20.06 17.19 0.68
N LEU A 31 18.99 17.43 1.44
CA LEU A 31 18.39 18.74 1.63
C LEU A 31 18.93 19.47 2.87
N SER A 32 20.11 19.09 3.37
CA SER A 32 20.61 19.50 4.70
C SER A 32 20.66 21.02 4.93
N GLY A 33 20.90 21.79 3.87
CA GLY A 33 21.03 23.25 3.89
C GLY A 33 19.79 24.05 3.50
N THR A 34 18.64 23.41 3.27
CA THR A 34 17.44 24.11 2.79
C THR A 34 16.49 24.54 3.90
N THR A 35 15.64 25.53 3.61
CA THR A 35 14.72 26.13 4.57
C THR A 35 13.53 25.23 4.88
N PHE A 36 13.02 25.36 6.10
CA PHE A 36 11.75 24.78 6.52
C PHE A 36 10.64 25.82 6.33
N GLY A 37 10.09 25.88 5.11
CA GLY A 37 8.89 26.64 4.81
C GLY A 37 7.67 25.72 4.76
N ILE A 38 6.60 26.06 5.48
CA ILE A 38 5.27 25.45 5.27
C ILE A 38 4.47 26.41 4.39
N THR A 39 4.57 26.22 3.07
CA THR A 39 3.75 26.92 2.07
C THR A 39 2.55 26.04 1.71
N GLY A 40 1.55 26.61 1.02
CA GLY A 40 0.42 25.81 0.50
C GLY A 40 0.87 24.67 -0.43
N ALA A 41 2.02 24.81 -1.09
CA ALA A 41 2.61 23.78 -1.94
C ALA A 41 3.09 22.55 -1.16
N THR A 42 3.37 22.68 0.15
CA THR A 42 3.71 21.52 0.99
C THR A 42 2.58 20.51 1.15
N LEU A 43 1.33 20.88 0.82
CA LEU A 43 0.20 19.96 0.84
C LEU A 43 0.10 19.09 -0.42
N VAL A 44 0.83 19.40 -1.49
CA VAL A 44 0.76 18.65 -2.77
C VAL A 44 1.02 17.14 -2.59
N PRO A 45 2.07 16.70 -1.87
CA PRO A 45 2.30 15.28 -1.63
C PRO A 45 1.15 14.60 -0.87
N LEU A 46 0.53 15.32 0.07
CA LEU A 46 -0.63 14.84 0.81
C LEU A 46 -1.86 14.69 -0.09
N LEU A 47 -2.11 15.67 -0.98
CA LEU A 47 -3.19 15.62 -1.97
C LEU A 47 -2.98 14.48 -2.96
N LEU A 48 -1.74 14.20 -3.38
CA LEU A 48 -1.41 13.04 -4.20
C LEU A 48 -1.68 11.73 -3.46
N GLY A 49 -1.41 11.66 -2.16
CA GLY A 49 -1.80 10.53 -1.32
C GLY A 49 -3.30 10.34 -1.22
N ALA A 50 -4.06 11.42 -1.05
CA ALA A 50 -5.52 11.37 -1.07
C ALA A 50 -6.05 10.93 -2.45
N ALA A 51 -5.46 11.40 -3.55
CA ALA A 51 -5.82 11.00 -4.90
C ALA A 51 -5.52 9.51 -5.13
N ALA A 52 -4.33 9.03 -4.74
CA ALA A 52 -3.98 7.61 -4.79
C ALA A 52 -4.97 6.77 -3.97
N PHE A 53 -5.38 7.26 -2.80
CA PHE A 53 -6.43 6.64 -1.99
C PHE A 53 -7.75 6.49 -2.74
N LEU A 54 -8.24 7.58 -3.32
CA LEU A 54 -9.50 7.59 -4.07
C LEU A 54 -9.44 6.70 -5.30
N VAL A 55 -8.35 6.74 -6.08
CA VAL A 55 -8.18 5.88 -7.25
C VAL A 55 -8.16 4.41 -6.85
N MET A 56 -7.45 4.07 -5.78
CA MET A 56 -7.42 2.70 -5.28
C MET A 56 -8.82 2.24 -4.86
N MET A 57 -9.57 3.09 -4.15
CA MET A 57 -10.86 2.71 -3.58
C MET A 57 -12.03 2.73 -4.59
N LEU A 58 -12.01 3.66 -5.54
CA LEU A 58 -13.11 3.90 -6.50
C LEU A 58 -12.89 3.21 -7.85
N VAL A 59 -11.64 2.89 -8.21
CA VAL A 59 -11.32 2.32 -9.52
C VAL A 59 -10.70 0.94 -9.37
N VAL A 60 -9.57 0.83 -8.66
CA VAL A 60 -8.80 -0.42 -8.63
C VAL A 60 -9.53 -1.49 -7.83
N ASP A 61 -9.99 -1.16 -6.63
CA ASP A 61 -10.68 -2.09 -5.74
C ASP A 61 -11.96 -2.67 -6.37
N PRO A 62 -12.87 -1.89 -6.99
CA PRO A 62 -14.05 -2.43 -7.68
C PRO A 62 -13.72 -3.28 -8.90
N VAL A 63 -12.66 -2.92 -9.65
CA VAL A 63 -12.22 -3.69 -10.82
C VAL A 63 -11.63 -5.04 -10.41
N LEU A 64 -10.89 -5.07 -9.30
CA LEU A 64 -10.31 -6.31 -8.78
C LEU A 64 -11.34 -7.19 -8.06
N THR A 65 -12.38 -6.59 -7.44
CA THR A 65 -13.35 -7.34 -6.64
C THR A 65 -14.09 -8.37 -7.52
N PRO A 66 -14.14 -9.65 -7.11
CA PRO A 66 -14.84 -10.68 -7.88
C PRO A 66 -16.33 -10.36 -7.97
N LYS A 67 -16.91 -10.53 -9.17
CA LYS A 67 -18.34 -10.29 -9.45
C LYS A 67 -19.21 -11.54 -9.29
N HIS A 68 -18.58 -12.70 -9.26
CA HIS A 68 -19.20 -14.01 -9.11
C HIS A 68 -18.54 -14.74 -7.95
N PRO A 69 -19.20 -15.77 -7.37
CA PRO A 69 -18.64 -16.56 -6.28
C PRO A 69 -17.26 -17.11 -6.69
N PRO A 70 -16.17 -16.59 -6.10
CA PRO A 70 -14.83 -16.97 -6.52
C PRO A 70 -14.47 -18.32 -5.93
N THR A 71 -13.66 -19.07 -6.68
CA THR A 71 -12.97 -20.25 -6.17
C THR A 71 -11.87 -19.84 -5.18
N ARG A 72 -11.35 -20.81 -4.42
CA ARG A 72 -10.28 -20.57 -3.45
C ARG A 72 -9.02 -19.97 -4.09
N ASP A 73 -8.63 -20.46 -5.26
CA ASP A 73 -7.44 -19.98 -5.97
C ASP A 73 -7.66 -18.54 -6.47
N GLU A 74 -8.88 -18.21 -6.92
CA GLU A 74 -9.23 -16.85 -7.33
C GLU A 74 -9.21 -15.86 -6.18
N ILE A 75 -9.62 -16.25 -4.96
CA ILE A 75 -9.49 -15.40 -3.77
C ILE A 75 -8.02 -15.14 -3.45
N HIS A 76 -7.16 -16.15 -3.55
CA HIS A 76 -5.73 -15.98 -3.31
C HIS A 76 -5.10 -15.03 -4.34
N ILE A 77 -5.45 -15.18 -5.62
CA ILE A 77 -4.97 -14.29 -6.71
C ILE A 77 -5.49 -12.88 -6.50
N TRP A 78 -6.79 -12.72 -6.20
CA TRP A 78 -7.40 -11.43 -5.92
C TRP A 78 -6.69 -10.71 -4.77
N LEU A 79 -6.55 -11.38 -3.63
CA LEU A 79 -5.90 -10.84 -2.44
C LEU A 79 -4.43 -10.47 -2.74
N SER A 80 -3.73 -11.30 -3.49
CA SER A 80 -2.35 -11.04 -3.92
C SER A 80 -2.27 -9.81 -4.83
N LYS A 81 -3.17 -9.68 -5.81
CA LYS A 81 -3.26 -8.52 -6.71
C LYS A 81 -3.61 -7.25 -5.96
N THR A 82 -4.55 -7.31 -5.01
CA THR A 82 -4.91 -6.15 -4.20
C THR A 82 -3.74 -5.64 -3.38
N VAL A 83 -2.97 -6.53 -2.74
CA VAL A 83 -1.75 -6.14 -2.01
C VAL A 83 -0.71 -5.55 -2.97
N LEU A 84 -0.45 -6.20 -4.09
CA LEU A 84 0.52 -5.72 -5.09
C LEU A 84 0.16 -4.35 -5.69
N CYS A 85 -1.12 -4.06 -5.89
CA CYS A 85 -1.56 -2.75 -6.37
C CYS A 85 -1.48 -1.65 -5.30
N ARG A 86 -1.66 -2.00 -4.01
CA ARG A 86 -1.62 -1.03 -2.91
C ARG A 86 -0.20 -0.63 -2.52
N LEU A 87 0.76 -1.55 -2.61
CA LEU A 87 2.17 -1.28 -2.28
C LEU A 87 2.75 -0.05 -2.97
N PRO A 88 2.73 0.08 -4.32
CA PRO A 88 3.25 1.27 -4.97
C PRO A 88 2.41 2.51 -4.65
N ALA A 89 1.09 2.38 -4.48
CA ALA A 89 0.22 3.51 -4.13
C ALA A 89 0.56 4.12 -2.77
N ILE A 90 1.05 3.31 -1.82
CA ILE A 90 1.55 3.78 -0.50
C ILE A 90 2.81 4.63 -0.66
N GLU A 91 3.68 4.33 -1.61
CA GLU A 91 4.96 5.04 -1.80
C GLU A 91 4.83 6.34 -2.61
N VAL A 92 3.75 6.52 -3.39
CA VAL A 92 3.52 7.70 -4.25
C VAL A 92 3.69 9.03 -3.49
N PRO A 93 3.11 9.24 -2.29
CA PRO A 93 3.23 10.52 -1.57
C PRO A 93 4.67 10.83 -1.19
N MET A 94 5.41 9.85 -0.68
CA MET A 94 6.82 10.02 -0.32
C MET A 94 7.68 10.30 -1.55
N LEU A 95 7.52 9.54 -2.64
CA LEU A 95 8.29 9.75 -3.86
C LEU A 95 8.00 11.12 -4.48
N ALA A 96 6.74 11.53 -4.51
CA ALA A 96 6.35 12.86 -4.97
C ALA A 96 6.91 13.95 -4.04
N GLY A 97 6.77 13.78 -2.72
CA GLY A 97 7.32 14.70 -1.73
C GLY A 97 8.82 14.87 -1.86
N LEU A 98 9.57 13.78 -2.07
CA LEU A 98 11.01 13.80 -2.29
C LEU A 98 11.38 14.52 -3.59
N LEU A 99 10.72 14.20 -4.71
CA LEU A 99 11.00 14.83 -6.00
C LEU A 99 10.75 16.33 -5.95
N ILE A 100 9.60 16.75 -5.41
CA ILE A 100 9.25 18.17 -5.33
C ILE A 100 10.16 18.88 -4.32
N ALA A 101 10.48 18.25 -3.18
CA ALA A 101 11.44 18.82 -2.22
C ALA A 101 12.84 19.02 -2.83
N PHE A 102 13.28 18.10 -3.70
CA PHE A 102 14.56 18.22 -4.41
C PHE A 102 14.57 19.36 -5.43
N VAL A 103 13.50 19.50 -6.21
CA VAL A 103 13.37 20.55 -7.23
C VAL A 103 13.14 21.93 -6.59
N GLY A 104 12.25 22.01 -5.60
CA GLY A 104 11.88 23.24 -4.91
C GLY A 104 12.82 23.65 -3.79
N GLN A 105 13.78 22.78 -3.42
CA GLN A 105 14.66 22.97 -2.26
C GLN A 105 13.86 23.25 -0.97
N GLU A 106 12.74 22.56 -0.76
CA GLU A 106 11.86 22.74 0.41
C GLU A 106 11.65 21.41 1.15
N ARG A 107 12.18 21.32 2.38
CA ARG A 107 12.06 20.10 3.22
C ARG A 107 10.64 19.77 3.66
N GLY A 108 9.77 20.78 3.74
CA GLY A 108 8.37 20.60 4.17
C GLY A 108 7.62 19.60 3.31
N MET A 109 7.90 19.56 2.00
CA MET A 109 7.28 18.65 1.04
C MET A 109 7.71 17.19 1.24
N LEU A 110 8.96 16.96 1.64
CA LEU A 110 9.41 15.61 1.97
C LEU A 110 8.64 15.10 3.19
N LEU A 111 8.57 15.88 4.27
CA LEU A 111 7.86 15.49 5.49
C LEU A 111 6.37 15.21 5.27
N THR A 112 5.67 16.04 4.48
CA THR A 112 4.26 15.78 4.17
C THR A 112 4.07 14.57 3.27
N GLY A 113 5.03 14.30 2.37
CA GLY A 113 5.09 13.05 1.62
C GLY A 113 5.24 11.84 2.52
N VAL A 114 6.19 11.87 3.47
CA VAL A 114 6.37 10.81 4.47
C VAL A 114 5.10 10.60 5.28
N LEU A 115 4.50 11.69 5.77
CA LEU A 115 3.27 11.63 6.55
C LEU A 115 2.13 11.00 5.75
N GLY A 116 1.95 11.40 4.48
CA GLY A 116 0.95 10.81 3.59
C GLY A 116 1.16 9.30 3.39
N THR A 117 2.40 8.89 3.15
CA THR A 117 2.78 7.48 3.04
C THR A 117 2.51 6.71 4.33
N LEU A 118 2.84 7.26 5.50
CA LEU A 118 2.56 6.63 6.79
C LEU A 118 1.06 6.45 7.03
N VAL A 119 0.25 7.47 6.70
CA VAL A 119 -1.21 7.39 6.82
C VAL A 119 -1.75 6.30 5.89
N LEU A 120 -1.36 6.29 4.61
CA LEU A 120 -1.80 5.24 3.68
C LEU A 120 -1.34 3.85 4.10
N ALA A 121 -0.09 3.72 4.56
CA ALA A 121 0.45 2.47 5.07
C ALA A 121 -0.39 1.97 6.26
N SER A 122 -0.74 2.85 7.21
CA SER A 122 -1.55 2.47 8.37
C SER A 122 -2.95 1.98 8.02
N VAL A 123 -3.57 2.58 7.00
CA VAL A 123 -4.93 2.24 6.55
C VAL A 123 -4.96 0.99 5.68
N TRP A 124 -3.93 0.78 4.86
CA TRP A 124 -3.89 -0.31 3.88
C TRP A 124 -3.01 -1.49 4.26
N TRP A 125 -2.39 -1.46 5.43
CA TRP A 125 -1.57 -2.57 5.89
C TRP A 125 -2.36 -3.88 5.95
N PRO A 126 -1.77 -5.01 5.56
CA PRO A 126 -2.35 -6.34 5.75
C PRO A 126 -2.41 -6.69 7.25
N GLY A 127 -3.39 -6.10 7.94
CA GLY A 127 -3.79 -6.41 9.30
C GLY A 127 -5.28 -6.74 9.36
N GLU A 128 -5.83 -6.80 10.57
CA GLU A 128 -7.24 -7.16 10.78
C GLU A 128 -8.20 -6.24 10.02
N GLN A 129 -7.90 -4.94 9.92
CA GLN A 129 -8.74 -3.98 9.21
C GLN A 129 -8.82 -4.29 7.70
N PHE A 130 -7.70 -4.65 7.08
CA PHE A 130 -7.65 -5.06 5.69
C PHE A 130 -8.44 -6.34 5.46
N PHE A 131 -8.20 -7.38 6.26
CA PHE A 131 -8.91 -8.64 6.12
C PHE A 131 -10.40 -8.51 6.39
N ASN A 132 -10.80 -7.69 7.37
CA ASN A 132 -12.20 -7.38 7.61
C ASN A 132 -12.85 -6.63 6.44
N ALA A 133 -12.14 -5.70 5.82
CA ALA A 133 -12.62 -5.01 4.61
C ALA A 133 -12.80 -5.98 3.43
N MET A 134 -11.84 -6.90 3.24
CA MET A 134 -11.91 -7.93 2.19
C MET A 134 -13.04 -8.94 2.47
N ARG A 135 -13.22 -9.36 3.73
CA ARG A 135 -14.32 -10.23 4.16
C ARG A 135 -15.68 -9.60 3.86
N ARG A 136 -15.87 -8.31 4.17
CA ARG A 136 -17.10 -7.56 3.84
C ARG A 136 -17.42 -7.53 2.34
N ARG A 137 -16.40 -7.55 1.48
CA ARG A 137 -16.58 -7.61 0.02
C ARG A 137 -16.96 -9.00 -0.48
N LEU A 138 -16.58 -10.06 0.23
CA LEU A 138 -16.91 -11.45 -0.10
C LEU A 138 -18.23 -11.93 0.53
N GLN A 139 -18.71 -11.28 1.59
CA GLN A 139 -20.01 -11.55 2.22
C GLN A 139 -21.19 -11.62 1.24
N PRO A 140 -21.40 -10.68 0.29
CA PRO A 140 -22.51 -10.77 -0.66
C PRO A 140 -22.42 -11.99 -1.60
N LEU A 141 -21.25 -12.62 -1.69
CA LEU A 141 -20.99 -13.80 -2.53
C LEU A 141 -20.97 -15.11 -1.73
N SER A 142 -21.26 -15.07 -0.42
CA SER A 142 -21.15 -16.22 0.49
C SER A 142 -19.77 -16.91 0.46
N ALA A 143 -18.73 -16.14 0.14
CA ALA A 143 -17.35 -16.61 -0.05
C ALA A 143 -16.40 -16.20 1.08
N ASP A 144 -16.94 -15.67 2.18
CA ASP A 144 -16.20 -15.25 3.37
C ASP A 144 -15.43 -16.40 4.02
N ARG A 145 -16.02 -17.60 4.07
CA ARG A 145 -15.39 -18.82 4.61
C ARG A 145 -14.11 -19.21 3.90
N LEU A 146 -14.01 -18.95 2.58
CA LEU A 146 -12.83 -19.28 1.80
C LEU A 146 -11.63 -18.39 2.15
N LEU A 147 -11.89 -17.13 2.52
CA LEU A 147 -10.84 -16.23 3.03
C LEU A 147 -10.34 -16.69 4.40
N ASP A 148 -11.25 -17.12 5.28
CA ASP A 148 -10.91 -17.61 6.61
C ASP A 148 -10.11 -18.91 6.56
N GLU A 149 -10.47 -19.84 5.67
CA GLU A 149 -9.71 -21.06 5.39
C GLU A 149 -8.32 -20.78 4.80
N LEU A 150 -8.17 -19.72 4.00
CA LEU A 150 -6.87 -19.31 3.49
C LEU A 150 -5.98 -18.77 4.60
N LEU A 151 -6.52 -17.90 5.47
CA LEU A 151 -5.79 -17.29 6.57
C LEU A 151 -5.41 -18.29 7.66
N THR A 152 -6.31 -19.22 8.02
CA THR A 152 -5.98 -20.28 9.00
C THR A 152 -4.90 -21.22 8.47
N ARG A 153 -4.99 -21.65 7.21
CA ARG A 153 -4.02 -22.56 6.62
C ARG A 153 -2.64 -21.93 6.45
N SER A 154 -2.58 -20.62 6.30
CA SER A 154 -1.33 -19.89 6.16
C SER A 154 -0.76 -19.40 7.50
N ASN A 155 -1.32 -19.79 8.65
CA ASN A 155 -0.99 -19.27 9.97
C ASN A 155 -1.02 -17.73 10.02
N GLY A 156 -1.98 -17.12 9.33
CA GLY A 156 -2.11 -15.66 9.23
C GLY A 156 -1.09 -14.98 8.31
N ARG A 157 -0.24 -15.75 7.61
CA ARG A 157 0.75 -15.19 6.67
C ARG A 157 0.22 -15.16 5.25
N LEU A 158 0.36 -14.03 4.56
CA LEU A 158 -0.05 -13.96 3.15
C LEU A 158 1.14 -14.24 2.25
N LYS A 159 1.13 -15.37 1.53
CA LYS A 159 2.10 -15.62 0.46
C LYS A 159 1.57 -15.05 -0.84
N LEU A 160 2.26 -14.09 -1.44
CA LEU A 160 1.82 -13.54 -2.73
C LEU A 160 2.15 -14.53 -3.85
N ARG A 161 1.14 -14.97 -4.63
CA ARG A 161 1.34 -15.70 -5.89
C ARG A 161 0.99 -14.79 -7.05
N THR A 162 1.85 -14.75 -8.05
CA THR A 162 1.75 -13.89 -9.24
C THR A 162 1.33 -14.62 -10.52
N ARG A 163 0.77 -15.84 -10.44
CA ARG A 163 0.28 -16.54 -11.64
C ARG A 163 -1.19 -16.27 -11.89
#